data_AF-A0A8T1V6U9-F1
#
_entry.id   AF-A0A8T1V6U9-F1
#
_cell.length_a   1.000
_cell.length_b   1.000
_cell.length_c   1.000
_cell.angle_alpha   90.00
_cell.angle_beta   90.00
_cell.angle_gamma   90.00
#
_symmetry.space_group_name_H-M   'P 1'
#
loop_
_entity.id
_entity.type
_entity.pdbx_description
1 polymer ?
#
loop_
_entity_poly.entity_id
_entity_poly.type
_entity_poly.pdbx_seq_one_letter_code
_entity_poly.pdbx_strand_id
1 'polypeptide(L)'
;MVAARDACWWLIPWKKLNQEWQAGCSRGQQQLAKVADSVQKTTYITSEHWGSLADCMQLQDRASARVRIVRRAASFKDVFNVLWDLAHRCSKRLQKEVDDLADIYARMRRLLTDDQACALDEKRRKRYELILLEVLAMYEHELVAKSLIAGDIFECSKHETVTVYLSSWQMQPHMDRQRLEELETLIQNDRHYQTR
;
A
#
# COMPACT_ATOMS: atom_id res chain seq x y z
N MET A 1 7.98 32.54 -30.46
CA MET A 1 6.74 32.17 -29.77
C MET A 1 7.02 30.98 -28.87
N VAL A 2 7.30 31.24 -27.60
CA VAL A 2 7.48 30.18 -26.60
C VAL A 2 6.08 29.63 -26.31
N ALA A 3 5.82 28.40 -26.76
CA ALA A 3 4.52 27.76 -26.58
C ALA A 3 4.21 27.65 -25.08
N ALA A 4 2.92 27.62 -24.75
CA ALA A 4 2.33 27.66 -23.42
C ALA A 4 2.63 26.43 -22.50
N ARG A 5 3.78 25.78 -22.67
CA ARG A 5 4.30 24.63 -21.92
C ARG A 5 5.22 24.98 -20.74
N ASP A 6 5.63 26.24 -20.59
CA ASP A 6 6.83 26.60 -19.79
C ASP A 6 6.54 27.27 -18.43
N ALA A 7 5.43 26.97 -17.75
CA ALA A 7 5.22 27.52 -16.40
C ALA A 7 5.94 26.71 -15.32
N CYS A 8 5.80 25.39 -15.31
CA CYS A 8 6.43 24.50 -14.33
C CYS A 8 6.73 23.16 -15.01
N TRP A 9 8.02 22.84 -15.16
CA TRP A 9 8.50 21.71 -15.97
C TRP A 9 8.07 20.34 -15.42
N TRP A 10 7.96 20.22 -14.10
CA TRP A 10 7.70 18.94 -13.44
C TRP A 10 6.21 18.67 -13.18
N LEU A 11 5.31 19.66 -13.28
CA LEU A 11 3.92 19.52 -12.83
C LEU A 11 3.15 18.44 -13.62
N ILE A 12 3.24 18.45 -14.95
CA ILE A 12 2.56 17.47 -15.80
C ILE A 12 3.15 16.06 -15.62
N PRO A 13 4.49 15.86 -15.69
CA PRO A 13 5.11 14.58 -15.37
C PRO A 13 4.74 14.05 -13.98
N TRP A 14 4.74 14.92 -12.96
CA TRP A 14 4.37 14.57 -11.60
C TRP A 14 2.92 14.07 -11.51
N LYS A 15 1.96 14.74 -12.15
CA LYS A 15 0.56 14.30 -12.15
C LYS A 15 0.38 12.88 -12.68
N LYS A 16 1.12 12.53 -13.74
CA LYS A 16 1.11 11.17 -14.29
C LYS A 16 1.69 10.18 -13.28
N LEU A 17 2.82 10.50 -12.67
CA LEU A 17 3.43 9.66 -11.63
C LEU A 17 2.54 9.52 -10.40
N ASN A 18 1.80 10.56 -10.00
CA ASN A 18 0.82 10.48 -8.91
C ASN A 18 -0.31 9.50 -9.25
N GLN A 19 -0.81 9.46 -10.48
CA GLN A 19 -1.81 8.46 -10.87
C GLN A 19 -1.27 7.02 -10.76
N GLU A 20 -0.01 6.81 -11.21
CA GLU A 20 0.68 5.53 -11.05
C GLU A 20 0.83 5.16 -9.55
N TRP A 21 1.17 6.14 -8.70
CA TRP A 21 1.26 6.00 -7.25
C TRP A 21 -0.07 5.57 -6.62
N GLN A 22 -1.17 6.28 -6.91
CA GLN A 22 -2.50 5.94 -6.40
C GLN A 22 -2.92 4.52 -6.80
N ALA A 23 -2.60 4.10 -8.03
CA ALA A 23 -2.86 2.73 -8.48
C ALA A 23 -2.03 1.70 -7.69
N GLY A 24 -0.75 1.99 -7.40
CA GLY A 24 0.09 1.16 -6.54
C GLY A 24 -0.46 1.03 -5.12
N CYS A 25 -0.84 2.16 -4.50
CA CYS A 25 -1.46 2.17 -3.17
C CYS A 25 -2.74 1.32 -3.12
N SER A 26 -3.57 1.39 -4.16
CA SER A 26 -4.79 0.59 -4.30
C SER A 26 -4.51 -0.91 -4.40
N ARG A 27 -3.47 -1.32 -5.15
CA ARG A 27 -3.06 -2.73 -5.25
C ARG A 27 -2.50 -3.24 -3.94
N GLY A 28 -1.66 -2.46 -3.25
CA GLY A 28 -1.14 -2.79 -1.92
C GLY A 28 -2.27 -2.99 -0.91
N GLN A 29 -3.27 -2.10 -0.91
CA GLN A 29 -4.46 -2.24 -0.07
C GLN A 29 -5.21 -3.55 -0.34
N GLN A 30 -5.36 -3.95 -1.60
CA GLN A 30 -5.99 -5.23 -1.95
C GLN A 30 -5.19 -6.44 -1.43
N GLN A 31 -3.85 -6.38 -1.42
CA GLN A 31 -3.05 -7.46 -0.85
C GLN A 31 -3.19 -7.53 0.66
N LEU A 32 -3.14 -6.38 1.36
CA LEU A 32 -3.36 -6.33 2.82
C LEU A 32 -4.73 -6.86 3.22
N ALA A 33 -5.78 -6.53 2.47
CA ALA A 33 -7.12 -7.05 2.74
C ALA A 33 -7.17 -8.58 2.63
N LYS A 34 -6.44 -9.17 1.67
CA LYS A 34 -6.34 -10.64 1.54
C LYS A 34 -5.54 -11.27 2.67
N VAL A 35 -4.49 -10.61 3.16
CA VAL A 35 -3.75 -11.06 4.35
C VAL A 35 -4.68 -11.04 5.57
N ALA A 36 -5.39 -9.93 5.81
CA ALA A 36 -6.34 -9.80 6.90
C ALA A 36 -7.40 -10.92 6.88
N ASP A 37 -8.07 -11.12 5.73
CA ASP A 37 -9.08 -12.18 5.55
C ASP A 37 -8.50 -13.59 5.79
N SER A 38 -7.29 -13.86 5.31
CA SER A 38 -6.64 -15.16 5.49
C SER A 38 -6.29 -15.42 6.97
N VAL A 39 -5.78 -14.40 7.67
CA VAL A 39 -5.46 -14.49 9.10
C VAL A 39 -6.73 -14.58 9.95
N GLN A 40 -7.81 -13.89 9.57
CA GLN A 40 -9.12 -13.99 10.22
C GLN A 40 -9.67 -15.41 10.15
N LYS A 41 -9.69 -15.99 8.95
CA LYS A 41 -10.17 -17.36 8.72
C LYS A 41 -9.34 -18.37 9.48
N THR A 42 -8.02 -18.18 9.52
CA THR A 42 -7.11 -19.01 10.31
C THR A 42 -7.42 -18.93 11.81
N THR A 43 -7.66 -17.73 12.34
CA THR A 43 -8.04 -17.51 13.74
C THR A 43 -9.38 -18.15 14.08
N TYR A 44 -10.37 -18.02 13.21
CA TYR A 44 -11.69 -18.63 13.40
C TYR A 44 -11.61 -20.16 13.43
N ILE A 45 -10.87 -20.74 12.49
CA ILE A 45 -10.66 -22.19 12.36
C ILE A 45 -9.90 -22.76 13.58
N THR A 46 -8.97 -22.00 14.17
CA THR A 46 -8.19 -22.42 15.34
C THR A 46 -8.86 -22.15 16.69
N SER A 47 -9.82 -21.23 16.75
CA SER A 47 -10.61 -20.96 17.97
C SER A 47 -11.63 -22.08 18.25
N GLU A 48 -11.83 -22.43 19.51
CA GLU A 48 -12.60 -23.57 20.04
C GLU A 48 -14.13 -23.51 19.80
N HIS A 49 -14.60 -23.16 18.61
CA HIS A 49 -16.04 -23.07 18.29
C HIS A 49 -16.72 -24.42 17.96
N TRP A 50 -15.99 -25.53 18.02
CA TRP A 50 -16.59 -26.86 17.91
C TRP A 50 -17.02 -27.31 19.30
N GLY A 51 -18.24 -26.94 19.68
CA GLY A 51 -18.88 -27.38 20.92
C GLY A 51 -18.65 -28.87 21.20
N SER A 52 -18.51 -29.19 22.50
CA SER A 52 -18.17 -30.51 23.04
C SER A 52 -18.65 -31.68 22.18
N LEU A 53 -17.75 -32.27 21.39
CA LEU A 53 -17.99 -33.50 20.61
C LEU A 53 -18.15 -34.76 21.50
N ALA A 54 -18.33 -34.58 22.81
CA ALA A 54 -18.43 -35.65 23.80
C ALA A 54 -19.73 -36.48 23.66
N ASP A 55 -20.76 -35.98 22.97
CA ASP A 55 -22.06 -36.65 22.87
C ASP A 55 -22.15 -37.71 21.75
N CYS A 56 -21.15 -37.83 20.87
CA CYS A 56 -21.15 -38.82 19.79
C CYS A 56 -20.47 -40.14 20.22
N MET A 57 -20.99 -40.78 21.27
CA MET A 57 -20.49 -42.06 21.76
C MET A 57 -21.36 -43.24 21.31
N GLN A 58 -20.89 -44.04 20.35
CA GLN A 58 -20.92 -45.50 20.46
C GLN A 58 -19.93 -46.19 19.49
N LEU A 59 -18.76 -46.50 20.07
CA LEU A 59 -17.66 -47.44 19.74
C LEU A 59 -17.35 -47.90 18.29
N GLN A 60 -18.30 -48.19 17.40
CA GLN A 60 -18.00 -48.34 15.95
C GLN A 60 -17.78 -46.96 15.30
N ASP A 61 -18.42 -45.94 15.87
CA ASP A 61 -18.09 -44.55 15.65
C ASP A 61 -16.71 -44.18 16.21
N ARG A 62 -16.04 -44.91 17.10
CA ARG A 62 -14.70 -44.49 17.57
C ARG A 62 -13.59 -44.81 16.58
N ALA A 63 -13.68 -45.88 15.80
CA ALA A 63 -12.74 -46.15 14.71
C ALA A 63 -13.05 -45.26 13.49
N SER A 64 -14.33 -45.12 13.14
CA SER A 64 -14.80 -44.24 12.07
C SER A 64 -14.62 -42.76 12.42
N ALA A 65 -14.82 -42.35 13.67
CA ALA A 65 -14.52 -41.00 14.17
C ALA A 65 -13.02 -40.82 14.31
N ARG A 66 -12.19 -41.79 14.71
CA ARG A 66 -10.72 -41.62 14.63
C ARG A 66 -10.27 -41.42 13.18
N VAL A 67 -10.77 -42.20 12.22
CA VAL A 67 -10.47 -42.00 10.79
C VAL A 67 -11.08 -40.71 10.26
N ARG A 68 -12.27 -40.30 10.69
CA ARG A 68 -12.93 -39.03 10.30
C ARG A 68 -12.31 -37.82 11.00
N ILE A 69 -11.79 -37.96 12.22
CA ILE A 69 -11.01 -36.97 12.97
C ILE A 69 -9.63 -36.86 12.35
N VAL A 70 -8.97 -37.97 11.98
CA VAL A 70 -7.69 -37.93 11.26
C VAL A 70 -7.86 -37.37 9.85
N ARG A 71 -8.92 -37.73 9.11
CA ARG A 71 -9.26 -37.13 7.82
C ARG A 71 -9.69 -35.66 7.95
N ARG A 72 -10.42 -35.30 9.00
CA ARG A 72 -10.77 -33.89 9.29
C ARG A 72 -9.58 -33.10 9.79
N ALA A 73 -8.69 -33.68 10.57
CA ALA A 73 -7.45 -33.06 11.04
C ALA A 73 -6.46 -32.91 9.88
N ALA A 74 -6.40 -33.88 8.96
CA ALA A 74 -5.69 -33.76 7.69
C ALA A 74 -6.31 -32.63 6.86
N SER A 75 -7.62 -32.66 6.63
CA SER A 75 -8.34 -31.59 5.91
C SER A 75 -8.20 -30.22 6.57
N PHE A 76 -8.15 -30.16 7.90
CA PHE A 76 -7.96 -28.94 8.68
C PHE A 76 -6.54 -28.40 8.52
N LYS A 77 -5.55 -29.29 8.64
CA LYS A 77 -4.15 -28.98 8.39
C LYS A 77 -3.94 -28.51 6.96
N ASP A 78 -4.61 -29.15 6.00
CA ASP A 78 -4.56 -28.77 4.59
C ASP A 78 -5.18 -27.39 4.35
N VAL A 79 -6.35 -27.11 4.93
CA VAL A 79 -7.00 -25.79 4.84
C VAL A 79 -6.19 -24.71 5.53
N PHE A 80 -5.64 -24.99 6.71
CA PHE A 80 -4.75 -24.09 7.43
C PHE A 80 -3.51 -23.76 6.60
N ASN A 81 -2.83 -24.77 6.05
CA ASN A 81 -1.65 -24.58 5.21
C ASN A 81 -1.97 -23.74 3.96
N VAL A 82 -3.12 -23.99 3.31
CA VAL A 82 -3.54 -23.22 2.13
C VAL A 82 -3.78 -21.75 2.46
N LEU A 83 -4.42 -21.44 3.59
CA LEU A 83 -4.66 -20.08 4.04
C LEU A 83 -3.38 -19.37 4.48
N TRP A 84 -2.49 -20.08 5.16
CA TRP A 84 -1.18 -19.58 5.55
C TRP A 84 -0.30 -19.27 4.34
N ASP A 85 -0.25 -20.18 3.37
CA ASP A 85 0.46 -19.98 2.11
C ASP A 85 -0.12 -18.82 1.31
N LEU A 86 -1.44 -18.63 1.33
CA LEU A 86 -2.10 -17.50 0.70
C LEU A 86 -1.70 -16.18 1.36
N ALA A 87 -1.74 -16.11 2.69
CA ALA A 87 -1.29 -14.94 3.45
C ALA A 87 0.16 -14.60 3.11
N HIS A 88 1.06 -15.58 3.16
CA HIS A 88 2.48 -15.37 2.87
C HIS A 88 2.73 -14.93 1.41
N ARG A 89 1.99 -15.48 0.43
CA ARG A 89 2.04 -15.01 -0.96
C ARG A 89 1.53 -13.58 -1.10
N CYS A 90 0.47 -13.22 -0.40
CA CYS A 90 -0.06 -11.86 -0.41
C CYS A 90 0.89 -10.86 0.24
N SER A 91 1.56 -11.22 1.35
CA SER A 91 2.62 -10.40 1.94
C SER A 91 3.80 -10.21 0.98
N LYS A 92 4.26 -11.26 0.28
CA LYS A 92 5.28 -11.12 -0.77
C LYS A 92 4.85 -10.19 -1.91
N ARG A 93 3.57 -10.26 -2.32
CA ARG A 93 3.02 -9.35 -3.32
C ARG A 93 2.94 -7.92 -2.78
N LEU A 94 2.61 -7.73 -1.50
CA LEU A 94 2.62 -6.42 -0.87
C LEU A 94 4.02 -5.79 -0.89
N GLN A 95 5.06 -6.57 -0.57
CA GLN A 95 6.44 -6.09 -0.68
C GLN A 95 6.75 -5.62 -2.09
N LYS A 96 6.36 -6.39 -3.11
CA LYS A 96 6.51 -5.98 -4.50
C LYS A 96 5.79 -4.66 -4.81
N GLU A 97 4.58 -4.45 -4.29
CA GLU A 97 3.89 -3.18 -4.49
C GLU A 97 4.63 -2.01 -3.80
N VAL A 98 5.29 -2.23 -2.66
CA VAL A 98 6.15 -1.22 -2.03
C VAL A 98 7.39 -0.94 -2.88
N ASP A 99 8.01 -1.96 -3.45
CA ASP A 99 9.15 -1.80 -4.35
C ASP A 99 8.74 -1.00 -5.60
N ASP A 100 7.58 -1.30 -6.19
CA ASP A 100 7.01 -0.54 -7.31
C ASP A 100 6.74 0.92 -6.93
N LEU A 101 6.27 1.21 -5.70
CA LEU A 101 6.11 2.57 -5.19
C LEU A 101 7.46 3.28 -5.03
N ALA A 102 8.50 2.58 -4.56
CA ALA A 102 9.85 3.13 -4.44
C ALA A 102 10.43 3.51 -5.83
N ASP A 103 10.17 2.70 -6.86
CA ASP A 103 10.53 3.01 -8.24
C ASP A 103 9.81 4.25 -8.77
N ILE A 104 8.51 4.39 -8.47
CA ILE A 104 7.74 5.60 -8.82
C ILE A 104 8.32 6.83 -8.12
N TYR A 105 8.62 6.73 -6.82
CA TYR A 105 9.23 7.83 -6.06
C TYR A 105 10.61 8.21 -6.62
N ALA A 106 11.44 7.23 -6.98
CA ALA A 106 12.72 7.48 -7.63
C ALA A 106 12.56 8.24 -8.96
N ARG A 107 11.53 7.92 -9.74
CA ARG A 107 11.16 8.67 -10.96
C ARG A 107 10.66 10.08 -10.64
N MET A 108 9.91 10.29 -9.56
CA MET A 108 9.51 11.63 -9.11
C MET A 108 10.72 12.47 -8.69
N ARG A 109 11.70 11.90 -7.97
CA ARG A 109 12.93 12.61 -7.60
C ARG A 109 13.75 13.07 -8.81
N ARG A 110 13.77 12.29 -9.89
CA ARG A 110 14.48 12.67 -11.14
C ARG A 110 13.91 13.91 -11.82
N LEU A 111 12.69 14.34 -11.47
CA LEU A 111 12.13 15.60 -11.97
C LEU A 111 12.90 16.83 -11.48
N LEU A 112 13.66 16.73 -10.38
CA LEU A 112 14.54 17.80 -9.89
C LEU A 112 15.72 18.07 -10.84
N THR A 113 16.17 17.05 -11.55
CA THR A 113 17.35 17.10 -12.43
C THR A 113 16.99 17.13 -13.92
N ASP A 114 15.74 17.46 -14.25
CA ASP A 114 15.29 17.52 -15.63
C ASP A 114 15.93 18.70 -16.37
N ASP A 115 16.51 18.44 -17.55
CA ASP A 115 17.19 19.44 -18.37
C ASP A 115 16.26 20.61 -18.77
N GLN A 116 14.94 20.39 -18.77
CA GLN A 116 13.95 21.46 -18.98
C GLN A 116 13.99 22.55 -17.90
N ALA A 117 14.51 22.25 -16.69
CA ALA A 117 14.68 23.23 -15.63
C ALA A 117 15.73 24.31 -15.98
N CYS A 118 16.68 24.01 -16.87
CA CYS A 118 17.73 24.94 -17.29
C CYS A 118 17.24 26.06 -18.21
N ALA A 119 16.04 25.94 -18.77
CA ALA A 119 15.45 26.95 -19.65
C ALA A 119 14.72 28.08 -18.90
N LEU A 120 14.55 27.95 -17.58
CA LEU A 120 13.82 28.91 -16.73
C LEU A 120 14.76 29.90 -16.03
N ASP A 121 14.22 31.09 -15.71
CA ASP A 121 14.89 32.06 -14.84
C ASP A 121 15.23 31.46 -13.47
N GLU A 122 16.43 31.78 -12.96
CA GLU A 122 17.01 31.20 -11.74
C GLU A 122 16.08 31.34 -10.52
N LYS A 123 15.43 32.49 -10.37
CA LYS A 123 14.53 32.75 -9.23
C LYS A 123 13.26 31.91 -9.32
N ARG A 124 12.73 31.74 -10.54
CA ARG A 124 11.54 30.91 -10.80
C ARG A 124 11.84 29.44 -10.62
N ARG A 125 12.98 28.98 -11.15
CA ARG A 125 13.47 27.61 -10.98
C ARG A 125 13.56 27.24 -9.51
N LYS A 126 14.25 28.04 -8.69
CA LYS A 126 14.37 27.79 -7.24
C LYS A 126 13.02 27.74 -6.53
N ARG A 127 12.06 28.59 -6.92
CA ARG A 127 10.71 28.59 -6.33
C ARG A 127 9.98 27.27 -6.60
N TYR A 128 9.92 26.85 -7.87
CA TYR A 128 9.25 25.60 -8.23
C TYR A 128 10.00 24.37 -7.75
N GLU A 129 11.32 24.43 -7.62
CA GLU A 129 12.14 23.39 -7.00
C GLU A 129 11.78 23.21 -5.52
N LEU A 130 11.67 24.31 -4.75
CA LEU A 130 11.22 24.25 -3.35
C LEU A 130 9.84 23.62 -3.21
N ILE A 131 8.90 23.98 -4.11
CA ILE A 131 7.56 23.37 -4.12
C ILE A 131 7.66 21.87 -4.42
N LEU A 132 8.48 21.46 -5.40
CA LEU A 132 8.67 20.05 -5.72
C LEU A 132 9.30 19.28 -4.54
N LEU A 133 10.27 19.87 -3.83
CA LEU A 133 10.86 19.27 -2.64
C LEU A 133 9.82 19.04 -1.53
N GLU A 134 8.91 20.00 -1.31
CA GLU A 134 7.81 19.85 -0.36
C GLU A 134 6.87 18.70 -0.77
N VAL A 135 6.51 18.63 -2.06
CA VAL A 135 5.74 17.51 -2.61
C VAL A 135 6.46 16.18 -2.37
N LEU A 136 7.75 16.07 -2.73
CA LEU A 136 8.53 14.84 -2.59
C LEU A 136 8.66 14.39 -1.12
N ALA A 137 8.77 15.32 -0.17
CA ALA A 137 8.82 14.98 1.25
C ALA A 137 7.54 14.24 1.70
N MET A 138 6.36 14.67 1.22
CA MET A 138 5.10 13.98 1.53
C MET A 138 5.10 12.54 1.00
N TYR A 139 5.56 12.31 -0.23
CA TYR A 139 5.66 10.96 -0.81
C TYR A 139 6.69 10.09 -0.09
N GLU A 140 7.81 10.66 0.34
CA GLU A 140 8.83 9.94 1.11
C GLU A 140 8.28 9.43 2.44
N HIS A 141 7.58 10.30 3.19
CA HIS A 141 6.93 9.91 4.44
C HIS A 141 5.90 8.80 4.22
N GLU A 142 5.11 8.87 3.15
CA GLU A 142 4.17 7.82 2.80
C GLU A 142 4.87 6.50 2.45
N LEU A 143 5.95 6.55 1.66
CA LEU A 143 6.73 5.37 1.29
C LEU A 143 7.32 4.67 2.51
N VAL A 144 7.92 5.43 3.43
CA VAL A 144 8.52 4.89 4.66
C VAL A 144 7.48 4.19 5.50
N ALA A 145 6.32 4.82 5.72
CA ALA A 145 5.24 4.21 6.49
C ALA A 145 4.73 2.91 5.86
N LYS A 146 4.53 2.89 4.54
CA LYS A 146 4.11 1.69 3.81
C LYS A 146 5.16 0.58 3.84
N SER A 147 6.43 0.95 3.79
CA SER A 147 7.55 0.00 3.91
C SER A 147 7.59 -0.64 5.30
N LEU A 148 7.36 0.14 6.36
CA LEU A 148 7.26 -0.39 7.72
C LEU A 148 6.09 -1.37 7.87
N ILE A 149 4.92 -1.03 7.35
CA ILE A 149 3.76 -1.92 7.35
C ILE A 149 4.06 -3.22 6.60
N ALA A 150 4.66 -3.12 5.41
CA ALA A 150 4.99 -4.29 4.60
C ALA A 150 6.08 -5.16 5.23
N GLY A 151 7.04 -4.59 5.96
CA GLY A 151 8.04 -5.35 6.70
C GLY A 151 7.42 -6.11 7.88
N ASP A 152 6.58 -5.44 8.67
CA ASP A 152 6.04 -5.98 9.92
C ASP A 152 4.93 -7.02 9.69
N ILE A 153 4.17 -6.91 8.59
CA ILE A 153 3.09 -7.87 8.28
C ILE A 153 3.60 -9.31 8.08
N PHE A 154 4.87 -9.51 7.72
CA PHE A 154 5.46 -10.84 7.54
C PHE A 154 5.61 -11.59 8.87
N GLU A 155 5.78 -10.86 9.97
CA GLU A 155 5.98 -11.43 11.31
C GLU A 155 4.67 -11.47 12.10
N CYS A 156 3.60 -10.92 11.54
CA CYS A 156 2.32 -10.75 12.21
C CYS A 156 1.47 -12.03 12.20
N SER A 157 1.29 -12.64 13.38
CA SER A 157 0.45 -13.83 13.57
C SER A 157 -0.96 -13.52 14.11
N LYS A 158 -1.24 -12.26 14.49
CA LYS A 158 -2.48 -11.84 15.15
C LYS A 158 -3.37 -11.05 14.20
N HIS A 159 -4.62 -11.49 14.03
CA HIS A 159 -5.61 -10.84 13.17
C HIS A 159 -5.85 -9.36 13.52
N GLU A 160 -5.93 -9.03 14.82
CA GLU A 160 -6.19 -7.66 15.29
C GLU A 160 -5.08 -6.70 14.84
N THR A 161 -3.82 -7.12 14.94
CA THR A 161 -2.65 -6.36 14.49
C THR A 161 -2.64 -6.18 12.97
N VAL A 162 -3.00 -7.22 12.20
CA VAL A 162 -3.17 -7.12 10.75
C VAL A 162 -4.29 -6.13 10.37
N THR A 163 -5.39 -6.13 11.13
CA THR A 163 -6.51 -5.19 10.92
C THR A 163 -6.05 -3.76 11.15
N VAL A 164 -5.25 -3.51 12.20
CA VAL A 164 -4.64 -2.21 12.45
C VAL A 164 -3.74 -1.79 11.29
N TYR A 165 -2.90 -2.68 10.74
CA TYR A 165 -2.09 -2.36 9.57
C TYR A 165 -2.89 -2.06 8.30
N LEU A 166 -3.99 -2.79 8.07
CA LEU A 166 -4.91 -2.50 6.98
C LEU A 166 -5.51 -1.10 7.14
N SER A 167 -6.01 -0.78 8.35
CA SER A 167 -6.51 0.54 8.67
C SER A 167 -5.41 1.60 8.54
N SER A 168 -4.20 1.37 9.03
CA SER A 168 -3.07 2.30 8.89
C SER A 168 -2.67 2.52 7.44
N TRP A 169 -2.72 1.50 6.58
CA TRP A 169 -2.46 1.66 5.14
C TRP A 169 -3.52 2.51 4.45
N GLN A 170 -4.78 2.41 4.91
CA GLN A 170 -5.91 3.21 4.44
C GLN A 170 -5.91 4.63 5.04
N MET A 171 -5.37 4.79 6.26
CA MET A 171 -5.52 5.98 7.09
C MET A 171 -4.24 6.82 7.21
N GLN A 172 -3.03 6.33 6.86
CA GLN A 172 -1.77 7.07 7.07
C GLN A 172 -0.58 6.76 6.11
N PRO A 173 0.35 7.72 5.94
CA PRO A 173 0.28 9.14 6.31
C PRO A 173 -0.17 10.00 5.13
N HIS A 174 -0.82 11.08 5.51
CA HIS A 174 -1.33 12.17 4.70
C HIS A 174 -0.31 12.69 3.69
N MET A 175 -0.39 12.24 2.45
CA MET A 175 -0.31 13.25 1.40
C MET A 175 -1.42 14.24 1.68
N ASP A 176 -1.05 15.42 2.17
CA ASP A 176 -1.99 16.49 2.43
C ASP A 176 -2.54 16.96 1.08
N ARG A 177 -3.70 16.40 0.71
CA ARG A 177 -4.34 16.68 -0.57
C ARG A 177 -4.72 18.15 -0.68
N GLN A 178 -5.13 18.77 0.43
CA GLN A 178 -5.41 20.19 0.46
C GLN A 178 -4.13 20.98 0.17
N ARG A 179 -3.02 20.62 0.81
CA ARG A 179 -1.73 21.26 0.53
C ARG A 179 -1.27 21.05 -0.92
N LEU A 180 -1.43 19.86 -1.48
CA LEU A 180 -1.12 19.59 -2.89
C LEU A 180 -1.97 20.47 -3.84
N GLU A 181 -3.26 20.64 -3.54
CA GLU A 181 -4.17 21.52 -4.29
C GLU A 181 -3.79 23.01 -4.15
N GLU A 182 -3.39 23.44 -2.96
CA GLU A 182 -2.86 24.80 -2.72
C GLU A 182 -1.58 25.05 -3.54
N LEU A 183 -0.62 24.12 -3.48
CA LEU A 183 0.63 24.20 -4.24
C LEU A 183 0.37 24.21 -5.75
N GLU A 184 -0.57 23.41 -6.24
CA GLU A 184 -0.97 23.44 -7.64
C GLU A 184 -1.61 24.79 -8.01
N THR A 185 -2.49 25.30 -7.16
CA THR A 185 -3.16 26.60 -7.36
C THR A 185 -2.15 27.74 -7.39
N LEU A 186 -1.12 27.71 -6.54
CA LEU A 186 -0.02 28.67 -6.56
C LEU A 186 0.73 28.66 -7.90
N ILE A 187 1.01 27.48 -8.45
CA ILE A 187 1.67 27.34 -9.76
C ILE A 187 0.76 27.88 -10.88
N GLN A 188 -0.55 27.60 -10.83
CA GLN A 188 -1.52 28.08 -11.82
C GLN A 188 -1.71 29.61 -11.75
N ASN A 189 -1.75 30.18 -10.55
CA ASN A 189 -1.85 31.63 -10.34
C ASN A 189 -0.62 32.37 -10.86
N ASP A 190 0.59 31.86 -10.57
CA ASP A 190 1.83 32.43 -11.10
C ASP A 190 1.83 32.48 -12.64
N ARG A 191 1.21 31.49 -13.30
CA ARG A 191 1.01 31.50 -14.77
C ARG A 191 0.03 32.59 -15.21
N HIS A 192 -1.09 32.78 -14.51
CA HIS A 192 -2.12 33.75 -14.88
C HIS A 192 -1.58 35.20 -14.89
N TYR A 193 -0.79 35.55 -13.88
CA TYR A 193 -0.18 36.89 -13.76
C TYR A 193 1.01 37.13 -14.70
N GLN A 194 1.52 36.10 -15.38
CA GLN A 194 2.58 36.24 -16.38
C GLN A 194 2.06 36.44 -17.81
N THR A 195 0.82 36.04 -18.07
CA THR A 195 0.14 36.19 -19.37
C THR A 195 -0.60 37.52 -19.53
N ARG A 196 -0.62 38.37 -18.50
CA ARG A 196 -1.15 39.73 -18.53
C ARG A 196 0.00 40.73 -18.49
#